data_AF-A0A345EHN2-F1
#
_entry.id   AF-A0A345EHN2-F1
#
_cell.length_a   1.000
_cell.length_b   1.000
_cell.length_c   1.000
_cell.angle_alpha   90.00
_cell.angle_beta   90.00
_cell.angle_gamma   90.00
#
_symmetry.space_group_name_H-M   'P 1'
#
loop_
_entity.id
_entity.type
_entity.pdbx_description
1 polymer ?
#
loop_
_entity_poly.entity_id
_entity_poly.type
_entity_poly.pdbx_seq_one_letter_code
_entity_poly.pdbx_strand_id
1 'polypeptide(L)'
;MNHSSPSELVSNYANIRTIPAMLSVVFAVASLYQFGGIATVELVWLSNYTLTTEHAAIASLATYVVALLSSETKSFEYYETWEQLMIGLGFAVILGDYLTTEVTDLLMQLGDPLGYQIAFVVTILAWTVTVR
;
A
#
# COMPACT_ATOMS: atom_id res chain seq x y z
N MET A 1 20.26 -36.06 -3.11
CA MET A 1 19.04 -35.82 -2.28
C MET A 1 19.38 -34.66 -1.36
N ASN A 2 18.85 -33.47 -1.62
CA ASN A 2 19.17 -32.25 -0.87
C ASN A 2 18.51 -32.32 0.51
N HIS A 3 19.31 -32.41 1.57
CA HIS A 3 18.84 -32.24 2.93
C HIS A 3 18.70 -30.74 3.19
N SER A 4 17.48 -30.21 3.12
CA SER A 4 17.18 -28.86 3.61
C SER A 4 17.44 -28.81 5.11
N SER A 5 18.39 -27.98 5.54
CA SER A 5 18.74 -27.87 6.96
C SER A 5 17.62 -27.14 7.73
N PRO A 6 17.38 -27.44 9.01
CA PRO A 6 16.42 -26.71 9.84
C PRO A 6 16.70 -25.19 9.86
N SER A 7 17.97 -24.80 9.74
CA SER A 7 18.42 -23.41 9.62
C SER A 7 17.93 -22.75 8.32
N GLU A 8 18.00 -23.46 7.18
CA GLU A 8 17.46 -22.96 5.90
C GLU A 8 15.93 -22.88 5.93
N LEU A 9 15.25 -23.81 6.59
CA LEU A 9 13.79 -23.75 6.77
C LEU A 9 13.39 -22.56 7.63
N VAL A 10 14.05 -22.31 8.76
CA VAL A 10 13.79 -21.15 9.63
C VAL A 10 14.16 -19.83 8.93
N SER A 11 15.30 -19.80 8.22
CA SER A 11 15.72 -18.65 7.42
C SER A 11 14.72 -18.34 6.31
N ASN A 12 14.28 -19.35 5.57
CA ASN A 12 13.26 -19.18 4.53
C ASN A 12 11.92 -18.74 5.12
N TYR A 13 11.51 -19.29 6.27
CA TYR A 13 10.26 -18.90 6.93
C TYR A 13 10.28 -17.46 7.45
N ALA A 14 11.40 -17.05 8.03
CA ALA A 14 11.61 -15.68 8.47
C ALA A 14 11.63 -14.72 7.27
N ASN A 15 12.34 -15.05 6.19
CA ASN A 15 12.40 -14.19 4.99
C ASN A 15 11.04 -14.07 4.28
N ILE A 16 10.30 -15.18 4.13
CA ILE A 16 8.99 -15.22 3.47
C ILE A 16 7.96 -14.38 4.24
N ARG A 17 7.99 -14.39 5.58
CA ARG A 17 7.06 -13.57 6.39
C ARG A 17 7.51 -12.11 6.56
N THR A 18 8.81 -11.83 6.45
CA THR A 18 9.33 -10.47 6.65
C THR A 18 9.00 -9.57 5.46
N ILE A 19 8.97 -10.10 4.24
CA ILE A 19 8.67 -9.30 3.03
C ILE A 19 7.25 -8.70 3.10
N PRO A 20 6.16 -9.46 3.31
CA PRO A 20 4.81 -8.89 3.44
C PRO A 20 4.68 -7.90 4.58
N ALA A 21 5.37 -8.15 5.71
CA ALA A 21 5.36 -7.25 6.86
C ALA A 21 6.03 -5.90 6.54
N MET A 22 7.18 -5.93 5.88
CA MET A 22 7.89 -4.71 5.45
C MET A 22 7.07 -3.92 4.44
N LEU A 23 6.47 -4.60 3.46
CA LEU A 23 5.58 -3.97 2.48
C LEU A 23 4.36 -3.34 3.17
N SER A 24 3.79 -3.98 4.19
CA SER A 24 2.69 -3.39 4.97
C SER A 24 3.08 -2.08 5.65
N VAL A 25 4.29 -2.01 6.22
CA VAL A 25 4.80 -0.78 6.84
C VAL A 25 5.02 0.32 5.80
N VAL A 26 5.68 -0.02 4.68
CA VAL A 26 5.93 0.94 3.59
C VAL A 26 4.61 1.47 3.05
N PHE A 27 3.65 0.59 2.78
CA PHE A 27 2.33 0.96 2.31
C PHE A 27 1.60 1.88 3.29
N ALA A 28 1.51 1.49 4.56
CA ALA A 28 0.81 2.27 5.57
C ALA A 28 1.43 3.67 5.76
N VAL A 29 2.76 3.77 5.85
CA VAL A 29 3.44 5.07 6.01
C VAL A 29 3.30 5.92 4.76
N ALA A 30 3.47 5.33 3.57
CA ALA A 30 3.35 6.05 2.30
C ALA A 30 1.92 6.57 2.09
N SER A 31 0.90 5.73 2.30
CA SER A 31 -0.50 6.15 2.21
C SER A 31 -0.87 7.18 3.27
N LEU A 32 -0.36 7.04 4.50
CA LEU A 32 -0.61 8.01 5.57
C LEU A 32 0.01 9.37 5.23
N TYR A 33 1.19 9.39 4.61
CA TYR A 33 1.81 10.63 4.15
C TYR A 33 1.08 11.22 2.94
N GLN A 34 0.71 10.39 1.96
CA GLN A 34 -0.01 10.80 0.76
C GLN A 34 -1.31 11.55 1.12
N PHE A 35 -2.11 10.99 2.02
CA PHE A 35 -3.39 11.58 2.44
C PHE A 35 -3.26 12.55 3.63
N GLY A 36 -2.06 13.08 3.89
CA GLY A 36 -1.86 14.17 4.85
C GLY A 36 -2.02 13.81 6.33
N GLY A 37 -2.01 12.53 6.69
CA GLY A 37 -2.07 12.07 8.08
C GLY A 37 -0.77 12.33 8.86
N ILE A 38 0.36 12.48 8.17
CA ILE A 38 1.63 12.95 8.73
C ILE A 38 2.21 14.07 7.86
N ALA A 39 2.93 15.01 8.47
CA ALA A 39 3.41 16.20 7.76
C ALA A 39 4.69 15.96 6.94
N THR A 40 5.55 15.05 7.39
CA THR A 40 6.86 14.78 6.76
C THR A 40 7.29 13.33 7.00
N VAL A 41 8.07 12.80 6.06
CA VAL A 41 8.83 11.55 6.22
C VAL A 41 10.26 11.83 5.84
N GLU A 42 11.17 11.84 6.83
CA GLU A 42 12.58 12.14 6.65
C GLU A 42 13.44 10.87 6.77
N LEU A 43 14.30 10.65 5.78
CA LEU A 43 15.26 9.56 5.73
C LEU A 43 16.66 10.09 6.07
N VAL A 44 17.00 10.04 7.37
CA VAL A 44 18.30 10.52 7.89
C VAL A 44 19.48 9.81 7.21
N TRP A 45 19.35 8.51 6.95
CA TRP A 45 20.39 7.71 6.31
C TRP A 45 20.54 7.97 4.80
N LEU A 46 19.59 8.69 4.19
CA LEU A 46 19.64 9.12 2.80
C LEU A 46 19.95 10.62 2.73
N SER A 47 20.99 11.06 3.43
CA SER A 47 21.40 12.48 3.46
C SER A 47 20.29 13.44 3.91
N ASN A 48 19.50 13.05 4.92
CA ASN A 48 18.34 13.81 5.42
C ASN A 48 17.32 14.13 4.30
N TYR A 49 17.02 13.14 3.46
CA TYR A 49 16.08 13.29 2.38
C TYR A 49 14.63 13.24 2.89
N THR A 50 13.86 14.27 2.58
CA THR A 50 12.42 14.30 2.88
C THR A 50 11.64 13.81 1.66
N LEU A 51 10.80 12.79 1.86
CA LEU A 51 9.91 12.32 0.81
C LEU A 51 8.92 13.42 0.43
N THR A 52 8.57 13.49 -0.86
CA THR A 52 7.44 14.29 -1.34
C THR A 52 6.18 13.43 -1.43
N THR A 53 5.01 14.07 -1.56
CA THR A 53 3.73 13.38 -1.79
C THR A 53 3.78 12.46 -3.02
N GLU A 54 4.47 12.87 -4.09
CA GLU A 54 4.70 12.04 -5.27
C GLU A 54 5.46 10.74 -4.94
N HIS A 55 6.54 10.83 -4.15
CA HIS A 55 7.28 9.64 -3.73
C HIS A 55 6.42 8.70 -2.88
N ALA A 56 5.55 9.24 -2.03
CA ALA A 56 4.59 8.44 -1.27
C ALA A 56 3.55 7.76 -2.17
N ALA A 57 2.99 8.47 -3.15
CA ALA A 57 2.05 7.87 -4.10
C ALA A 57 2.69 6.75 -4.93
N ILE A 58 3.93 6.94 -5.39
CA ILE A 58 4.67 5.91 -6.10
C ILE A 58 4.99 4.73 -5.18
N ALA A 59 5.43 4.98 -3.95
CA ALA A 59 5.77 3.92 -3.00
C ALA A 59 4.54 3.11 -2.58
N SER A 60 3.41 3.77 -2.29
CA SER A 60 2.14 3.10 -1.95
C SER A 60 1.66 2.26 -3.14
N LEU A 61 1.64 2.82 -4.35
CA LEU A 61 1.24 2.11 -5.57
C LEU A 61 2.16 0.91 -5.88
N ALA A 62 3.47 1.11 -5.87
CA ALA A 62 4.43 0.04 -6.16
C ALA A 62 4.27 -1.11 -5.17
N THR A 63 4.12 -0.78 -3.89
CA THR A 63 3.92 -1.77 -2.82
C THR A 63 2.59 -2.51 -3.01
N TYR A 64 1.53 -1.79 -3.40
CA TYR A 64 0.22 -2.36 -3.67
C TYR A 64 0.20 -3.32 -4.86
N VAL A 65 0.89 -2.95 -5.95
CA VAL A 65 1.07 -3.83 -7.12
C VAL A 65 1.85 -5.09 -6.74
N VAL A 66 2.95 -4.94 -5.98
CA VAL A 66 3.74 -6.10 -5.51
C VAL A 66 2.89 -7.03 -4.65
N ALA A 67 2.07 -6.48 -3.75
CA ALA A 67 1.14 -7.26 -2.94
C ALA A 67 0.15 -8.03 -3.82
N LEU A 68 -0.48 -7.38 -4.79
CA LEU A 68 -1.44 -8.02 -5.69
C LEU A 68 -0.80 -9.16 -6.50
N LEU A 69 0.39 -8.91 -7.05
CA LEU A 69 1.15 -9.90 -7.80
C LEU A 69 1.65 -11.06 -6.93
N SER A 70 1.82 -10.82 -5.63
CA SER A 70 2.25 -11.82 -4.66
C SER A 70 1.08 -12.54 -3.96
N SER A 71 -0.17 -12.12 -4.19
CA SER A 71 -1.34 -12.65 -3.46
C SER A 71 -1.56 -14.13 -3.73
N GLU A 72 -1.95 -14.88 -2.69
CA GLU A 72 -2.13 -16.33 -2.78
C GLU A 72 -3.38 -16.72 -3.58
N THR A 73 -4.32 -15.78 -3.76
CA THR A 73 -5.56 -15.92 -4.53
C THR A 73 -5.39 -16.27 -6.02
N LYS A 74 -4.18 -16.56 -6.51
CA LYS A 74 -3.87 -17.23 -7.80
C LYS A 74 -4.28 -16.55 -9.11
N SER A 75 -5.20 -15.59 -9.11
CA SER A 75 -5.64 -14.78 -10.25
C SER A 75 -6.75 -13.84 -9.78
N PHE A 76 -6.88 -12.66 -10.40
CA PHE A 76 -7.91 -11.67 -10.05
C PHE A 76 -9.34 -12.24 -10.09
N GLU A 77 -9.57 -13.25 -10.94
CA GLU A 77 -10.86 -13.93 -11.12
C GLU A 77 -11.34 -14.74 -9.90
N TYR A 78 -10.45 -15.07 -8.96
CA TYR A 78 -10.79 -15.84 -7.76
C TYR A 78 -11.18 -14.97 -6.57
N TYR A 79 -11.09 -13.65 -6.69
CA TYR A 79 -11.62 -12.71 -5.70
C TYR A 79 -13.15 -12.62 -5.80
N GLU A 80 -13.81 -12.43 -4.67
CA GLU A 80 -15.22 -12.08 -4.66
C GLU A 80 -15.42 -10.70 -5.32
N THR A 81 -16.59 -10.43 -5.88
CA THR A 81 -16.83 -9.17 -6.61
C THR A 81 -16.58 -7.94 -5.74
N TRP A 82 -16.90 -7.98 -4.44
CA TRP A 82 -16.62 -6.86 -3.54
C TRP A 82 -15.13 -6.67 -3.30
N GLU A 83 -14.35 -7.75 -3.29
CA GLU A 83 -12.89 -7.72 -3.13
C GLU A 83 -12.24 -7.13 -4.37
N GLN A 84 -12.68 -7.54 -5.57
CA GLN A 84 -12.26 -6.96 -6.83
C GLN A 84 -12.53 -5.46 -6.89
N LEU A 85 -13.73 -5.04 -6.47
CA LEU A 85 -14.10 -3.63 -6.38
C LEU A 85 -13.21 -2.89 -5.39
N MET A 86 -12.93 -3.49 -4.23
CA MET A 86 -12.05 -2.87 -3.23
C MET A 86 -10.61 -2.74 -3.74
N ILE A 87 -10.10 -3.76 -4.43
CA ILE A 87 -8.77 -3.73 -5.05
C ILE A 87 -8.68 -2.57 -6.05
N GLY A 88 -9.67 -2.47 -6.95
CA GLY A 88 -9.79 -1.40 -7.92
C GLY A 88 -9.95 -0.02 -7.29
N LEU A 89 -10.72 0.09 -6.21
CA LEU A 89 -10.86 1.33 -5.43
C LEU A 89 -9.53 1.78 -4.84
N GLY A 90 -8.70 0.86 -4.34
CA GLY A 90 -7.35 1.20 -3.88
C GLY A 90 -6.52 1.87 -4.98
N PHE A 91 -6.51 1.30 -6.19
CA PHE A 91 -5.84 1.93 -7.34
C PHE A 91 -6.45 3.27 -7.70
N ALA A 92 -7.77 3.35 -7.79
CA ALA A 92 -8.48 4.56 -8.18
C ALA A 92 -8.24 5.71 -7.19
N VAL A 93 -8.16 5.43 -5.89
CA VAL A 93 -7.93 6.44 -4.85
C VAL A 93 -6.48 6.88 -4.83
N ILE A 94 -5.51 5.94 -4.84
CA ILE A 94 -4.07 6.27 -4.84
C ILE A 94 -3.69 7.05 -6.10
N LEU A 95 -4.08 6.56 -7.28
CA LEU A 95 -3.75 7.19 -8.56
C LEU A 95 -4.60 8.42 -8.83
N GLY A 96 -5.88 8.38 -8.46
CA GLY A 96 -6.80 9.50 -8.69
C GLY A 96 -6.33 10.73 -7.95
N ASP A 97 -6.06 10.62 -6.66
CA ASP A 97 -5.55 11.75 -5.86
C ASP A 97 -4.20 12.27 -6.38
N TYR A 98 -3.34 11.38 -6.92
CA TYR A 98 -2.04 11.76 -7.45
C TYR A 98 -2.10 12.39 -8.86
N LEU A 99 -2.97 11.90 -9.74
CA LEU A 99 -2.97 12.25 -11.17
C LEU A 99 -4.07 13.23 -11.57
N THR A 100 -5.16 13.32 -10.82
CA THR A 100 -6.37 14.06 -11.23
C THR A 100 -6.86 15.00 -10.14
N THR A 101 -7.07 16.26 -10.53
CA THR A 101 -7.64 17.27 -9.63
C THR A 101 -9.08 16.96 -9.26
N GLU A 102 -9.81 16.23 -10.11
CA GLU A 102 -11.20 15.86 -9.88
C GLU A 102 -11.37 14.96 -8.64
N VAL A 103 -10.43 14.03 -8.42
CA VAL A 103 -10.48 13.16 -7.25
C VAL A 103 -10.07 13.93 -6.01
N THR A 104 -9.02 14.74 -6.09
CA THR A 104 -8.63 15.66 -5.01
C THR A 104 -9.79 16.57 -4.60
N ASP A 105 -10.48 17.18 -5.56
CA ASP A 105 -11.63 18.06 -5.33
C ASP A 105 -12.80 17.32 -4.71
N LEU A 106 -13.08 16.10 -5.18
CA LEU A 106 -14.12 15.25 -4.59
C LEU A 106 -13.81 14.90 -3.13
N LEU A 107 -12.54 14.57 -2.82
CA LEU A 107 -12.12 14.30 -1.45
C LEU A 107 -12.26 15.57 -0.59
N MET A 108 -11.83 16.73 -1.08
CA MET A 108 -12.00 18.00 -0.36
C MET A 108 -13.47 18.36 -0.13
N GLN A 109 -14.37 18.06 -1.08
CA GLN A 109 -15.81 18.32 -0.97
C GLN A 109 -16.50 17.49 0.12
N LEU A 110 -15.99 16.29 0.44
CA LEU A 110 -16.48 15.48 1.55
C LEU A 110 -16.16 16.13 2.92
N GLY A 111 -15.23 17.08 2.94
CA GLY A 111 -14.82 17.84 4.11
C GLY A 111 -13.30 17.76 4.31
N ASP A 112 -12.71 18.85 4.75
CA ASP A 112 -11.28 18.94 5.10
C ASP A 112 -11.08 18.71 6.61
N PRO A 113 -10.42 17.62 7.08
CA PRO A 113 -9.70 16.59 6.32
C PRO A 113 -10.47 15.26 6.15
N LEU A 114 -11.79 15.25 6.38
CA LEU A 114 -12.60 14.03 6.39
C LEU A 114 -12.45 13.19 5.10
N GLY A 115 -12.44 13.81 3.93
CA GLY A 115 -12.27 13.09 2.67
C GLY A 115 -10.94 12.34 2.59
N TYR A 116 -9.85 12.98 3.01
CA TYR A 116 -8.54 12.33 3.06
C TYR A 116 -8.43 11.24 4.13
N GLN A 117 -9.11 11.40 5.27
CA GLN A 117 -9.22 10.33 6.27
C GLN A 117 -9.94 9.10 5.69
N ILE A 118 -11.03 9.32 4.96
CA ILE A 118 -11.77 8.25 4.29
C ILE A 118 -10.89 7.60 3.21
N ALA A 119 -10.20 8.40 2.40
CA ALA A 119 -9.28 7.90 1.36
C ALA A 119 -8.18 7.00 1.96
N PHE A 120 -7.58 7.42 3.08
CA PHE A 120 -6.61 6.61 3.80
C PHE A 120 -7.22 5.29 4.29
N VAL A 121 -8.38 5.32 4.96
CA VAL A 121 -9.03 4.12 5.48
C VAL A 121 -9.41 3.15 4.35
N VAL A 122 -9.99 3.66 3.26
CA VAL A 122 -10.32 2.85 2.07
C VAL A 122 -9.06 2.21 1.49
N THR A 123 -7.96 2.96 1.42
CA THR A 123 -6.67 2.47 0.92
C THR A 123 -6.11 1.35 1.80
N ILE A 124 -6.20 1.47 3.14
CA ILE A 124 -5.80 0.41 4.06
C ILE A 124 -6.71 -0.82 3.97
N LEU A 125 -8.02 -0.63 3.84
CA LEU A 125 -8.95 -1.75 3.62
C LEU A 125 -8.63 -2.49 2.33
N ALA A 126 -8.37 -1.75 1.25
CA ALA A 126 -7.96 -2.32 -0.02
C ALA A 126 -6.65 -3.12 0.10
N TRP A 127 -5.67 -2.63 0.87
CA TRP A 127 -4.48 -3.40 1.22
C TRP A 127 -4.80 -4.72 1.92
N THR A 128 -5.66 -4.71 2.95
CA THR A 128 -6.00 -5.93 3.68
C THR A 128 -6.66 -7.00 2.80
N VAL A 129 -7.42 -6.59 1.79
CA VAL A 129 -7.98 -7.50 0.79
C VAL A 129 -6.88 -8.06 -0.12
N THR A 130 -5.97 -7.19 -0.58
CA THR A 130 -4.91 -7.54 -1.55
C THR A 130 -3.82 -8.45 -0.99
N VAL A 131 -3.47 -8.34 0.30
CA VAL A 131 -2.42 -9.18 0.91
C VAL A 131 -2.89 -10.56 1.36
N ARG A 132 -4.17 -10.88 1.15
CA ARG A 132 -4.73 -12.19 1.49
C ARG A 132 -4.33 -13.25 0.47
#